data_AF-A0A2P5VLR4-F1
#
_entry.id   AF-A0A2P5VLR4-F1
#
_cell.length_a   1.000
_cell.length_b   1.000
_cell.length_c   1.000
_cell.angle_alpha   90.00
_cell.angle_beta   90.00
_cell.angle_gamma   90.00
#
_symmetry.space_group_name_H-M   'P 1'
#
loop_
_entity.id
_entity.type
_entity.pdbx_description
1 polymer ?
#
loop_
_entity_poly.entity_id
_entity_poly.type
_entity_poly.pdbx_seq_one_letter_code
_entity_poly.pdbx_strand_id
1 'polypeptide(L)'
;MSGDLITDDFKSDPFWWEAAPPRSTEDQLPDRTDVVVIGGGYAGLSTALELGRNGTNVVVLEAKAFGYGASSRNGGGVSGTNVGKGPSAGTVPP
;
A
#
# COMPACT_ATOMS: atom_id res chain seq x y z
N MET A 1 -18.45 33.40 -20.50
CA MET A 1 -17.40 32.45 -20.90
C MET A 1 -17.23 31.45 -19.75
N SER A 2 -18.18 30.53 -19.59
CA SER A 2 -17.99 29.41 -18.66
C SER A 2 -17.51 28.26 -19.53
N GLY A 3 -16.20 28.17 -19.70
CA GLY A 3 -15.57 27.06 -20.40
C GLY A 3 -15.06 26.10 -19.34
N ASP A 4 -15.64 24.90 -19.29
CA ASP A 4 -15.16 23.86 -18.38
C ASP A 4 -13.67 23.61 -18.63
N LEU A 5 -12.90 23.60 -17.54
CA LEU A 5 -11.45 23.42 -17.55
C LEU A 5 -11.03 21.97 -17.84
N ILE A 6 -11.99 21.06 -17.88
CA ILE A 6 -11.79 19.62 -17.89
C ILE A 6 -12.52 19.01 -19.08
N THR A 7 -11.88 18.04 -19.73
CA THR A 7 -12.44 17.31 -20.87
C THR A 7 -13.57 16.39 -20.41
N ASP A 8 -14.52 16.11 -21.30
CA ASP A 8 -15.70 15.27 -21.00
C ASP A 8 -15.34 13.85 -20.55
N ASP A 9 -14.14 13.37 -20.88
CA ASP A 9 -13.64 12.03 -20.59
C ASP A 9 -12.66 11.97 -19.40
N PHE A 10 -12.51 13.05 -18.64
CA PHE A 10 -11.63 13.07 -17.48
C PHE A 10 -12.04 12.03 -16.43
N LYS A 11 -11.05 11.29 -15.94
CA LYS A 11 -11.21 10.33 -14.84
C LYS A 11 -10.34 10.76 -13.66
N SER A 12 -10.95 10.85 -12.47
CA SER A 12 -10.23 11.10 -11.22
C SER A 12 -9.55 9.86 -10.64
N ASP A 13 -9.90 8.68 -11.14
CA ASP A 13 -9.33 7.43 -10.67
C ASP A 13 -7.97 7.14 -11.31
N PRO A 14 -7.08 6.43 -10.60
CA PRO A 14 -5.80 6.02 -11.17
C PRO A 14 -5.98 5.16 -12.42
N PHE A 15 -5.20 5.47 -13.47
CA PHE A 15 -5.26 4.74 -14.75
C PHE A 15 -5.16 3.22 -14.59
N TRP A 16 -4.30 2.71 -13.71
CA TRP A 16 -4.13 1.27 -13.50
C TRP A 16 -5.32 0.59 -12.81
N TRP A 17 -6.26 1.34 -12.22
CA TRP A 17 -7.50 0.76 -11.68
C TRP A 17 -8.44 0.28 -12.78
N GLU A 18 -8.27 0.72 -14.02
CA GLU A 18 -9.01 0.18 -15.17
C GLU A 18 -8.67 -1.31 -15.41
N ALA A 19 -7.40 -1.68 -15.23
CA ALA A 19 -6.93 -3.05 -15.38
C ALA A 19 -7.03 -3.86 -14.08
N ALA A 20 -6.85 -3.20 -12.93
CA ALA A 20 -6.80 -3.83 -11.62
C ALA A 20 -7.53 -2.97 -10.57
N PRO A 21 -8.87 -3.02 -10.54
CA PRO A 21 -9.64 -2.26 -9.57
C PRO A 21 -9.37 -2.78 -8.15
N PRO A 22 -9.37 -1.89 -7.14
CA PRO A 22 -9.30 -2.29 -5.73
C PRO A 22 -10.41 -3.28 -5.38
N ARG A 23 -10.10 -4.27 -4.56
CA ARG A 23 -11.06 -5.29 -4.13
C ARG A 23 -11.37 -5.14 -2.66
N SER A 24 -12.65 -5.15 -2.32
CA SER A 24 -13.12 -5.34 -0.95
C SER A 24 -13.40 -6.81 -0.73
N THR A 25 -13.26 -7.27 0.51
CA THR A 25 -13.76 -8.56 0.94
C THR A 25 -14.74 -8.36 2.08
N GLU A 26 -15.75 -9.22 2.15
CA GLU A 26 -16.75 -9.24 3.24
C GLU A 26 -16.59 -10.53 4.05
N ASP A 27 -15.35 -10.95 4.25
CA ASP A 27 -15.06 -12.18 4.97
C ASP A 27 -15.56 -12.07 6.41
N GLN A 28 -16.17 -13.15 6.92
CA GLN A 28 -16.53 -13.23 8.33
C GLN A 28 -15.27 -13.13 9.17
N LEU A 29 -15.26 -12.19 10.12
CA LEU A 29 -14.14 -12.04 11.04
C LEU A 29 -14.09 -13.24 11.99
N PRO A 30 -12.91 -13.85 12.20
CA PRO A 30 -12.78 -14.88 13.21
C PRO A 30 -12.92 -14.28 14.61
N ASP A 31 -13.38 -15.09 15.56
CA ASP A 31 -13.51 -14.66 16.96
C ASP A 31 -12.17 -14.25 17.58
N ARG A 32 -11.07 -14.85 17.11
CA ARG A 32 -9.71 -14.64 17.63
C ARG A 32 -8.67 -14.77 16.52
N THR A 33 -7.56 -14.06 16.69
CA THR A 33 -6.36 -14.16 15.87
C THR A 33 -5.14 -13.81 16.73
N ASP A 34 -3.94 -14.19 16.28
CA ASP A 34 -2.71 -13.87 17.01
C ASP A 34 -2.31 -12.40 16.79
N VAL A 35 -2.49 -11.90 15.56
CA VAL A 35 -2.14 -10.53 15.16
C VAL A 35 -3.24 -9.92 14.30
N VAL A 36 -3.57 -8.65 14.56
CA VAL A 36 -4.41 -7.83 13.69
C VAL A 36 -3.56 -6.73 13.05
N VAL A 37 -3.58 -6.65 11.73
CA VAL A 37 -2.97 -5.56 10.96
C VAL A 37 -4.06 -4.58 10.54
N ILE A 38 -3.89 -3.30 10.90
CA ILE A 38 -4.81 -2.23 10.52
C ILE A 38 -4.26 -1.50 9.30
N GLY A 39 -5.01 -1.54 8.20
CA GLY A 39 -4.67 -0.94 6.91
C GLY A 39 -4.27 -1.98 5.86
N GLY A 40 -5.09 -2.08 4.82
CA GLY A 40 -4.94 -2.98 3.67
C GLY A 40 -4.05 -2.41 2.55
N GLY A 41 -3.09 -1.56 2.89
CA GLY A 41 -2.11 -1.03 1.93
C GLY A 41 -0.92 -1.97 1.71
N TYR A 42 0.01 -1.55 0.86
CA TYR A 42 1.24 -2.29 0.54
C TYR A 42 1.98 -2.76 1.81
N ALA A 43 2.27 -1.83 2.74
CA ALA A 43 3.00 -2.17 3.96
C ALA A 43 2.23 -3.18 4.84
N GLY A 44 0.94 -2.94 5.09
CA GLY A 44 0.13 -3.83 5.92
C GLY A 44 -0.02 -5.23 5.32
N LEU A 45 -0.27 -5.33 4.01
CA LEU A 45 -0.35 -6.61 3.31
C LEU A 45 1.00 -7.32 3.26
N SER A 46 2.11 -6.61 3.06
CA SER A 46 3.46 -7.20 3.15
C SER A 46 3.74 -7.74 4.54
N THR A 47 3.37 -7.00 5.60
CA THR A 47 3.49 -7.46 6.98
C THR A 47 2.66 -8.72 7.23
N ALA A 48 1.40 -8.73 6.83
CA ALA A 48 0.52 -9.88 7.02
C ALA A 48 1.00 -11.11 6.24
N LEU A 49 1.46 -10.92 5.00
CA LEU A 49 2.04 -12.00 4.19
C LEU A 49 3.24 -12.62 4.89
N GLU A 50 4.14 -11.81 5.43
CA GLU A 50 5.33 -12.31 6.09
C GLU A 50 5.00 -13.00 7.42
N LEU A 51 4.07 -12.47 8.21
CA LEU A 51 3.57 -13.12 9.42
C LEU A 51 2.93 -14.48 9.11
N GLY A 52 2.06 -14.53 8.08
CA GLY A 52 1.40 -15.76 7.65
C GLY A 52 2.38 -16.82 7.15
N ARG A 53 3.42 -16.42 6.41
CA ARG A 53 4.51 -17.31 5.98
C ARG A 53 5.28 -17.93 7.15
N ASN A 54 5.37 -17.22 8.26
CA ASN A 54 5.98 -17.69 9.50
C ASN A 54 4.99 -18.39 10.45
N GLY A 55 3.79 -18.75 9.96
CA GLY A 55 2.81 -19.54 10.70
C GLY A 55 1.98 -18.77 11.72
N THR A 56 2.01 -17.43 11.69
CA THR A 56 1.16 -16.60 12.56
C THR A 56 -0.23 -16.47 11.97
N ASN A 57 -1.28 -16.71 12.77
CA ASN A 57 -2.63 -16.38 12.33
C ASN A 57 -2.80 -14.87 12.37
N VAL A 58 -3.04 -14.27 11.21
CA VAL A 58 -3.12 -12.82 11.04
C VAL A 58 -4.40 -12.43 10.32
N VAL A 59 -5.06 -11.39 10.83
CA VAL A 59 -6.22 -10.75 10.18
C VAL A 59 -5.83 -9.34 9.75
N VAL A 60 -6.19 -8.97 8.53
CA VAL A 60 -6.02 -7.59 8.03
C VAL A 60 -7.37 -6.91 7.97
N LEU A 61 -7.49 -5.74 8.58
CA LEU A 61 -8.69 -4.91 8.52
C LEU A 61 -8.43 -3.67 7.66
N GLU A 62 -9.32 -3.40 6.72
CA GLU A 62 -9.28 -2.23 5.86
C GLU A 62 -10.66 -1.57 5.87
N ALA A 63 -10.70 -0.24 5.97
CA ALA A 63 -11.94 0.52 6.03
C ALA A 63 -12.58 0.70 4.64
N LYS A 64 -11.80 0.52 3.57
CA LYS A 64 -12.23 0.60 2.16
C LYS A 64 -11.90 -0.71 1.44
N ALA A 65 -11.56 -0.62 0.15
CA ALA A 65 -11.00 -1.73 -0.60
C ALA A 65 -9.49 -1.87 -0.32
N PHE A 66 -8.96 -3.09 -0.39
CA PHE A 66 -7.52 -3.33 -0.30
C PHE A 66 -6.77 -2.52 -1.37
N GLY A 67 -5.68 -1.89 -0.94
CA GLY A 67 -4.86 -1.03 -1.79
C GLY A 67 -5.45 0.35 -2.10
N TYR A 68 -6.67 0.69 -1.64
CA TYR A 68 -7.35 1.95 -2.01
C TYR A 68 -6.47 3.19 -1.78
N GLY A 69 -5.74 3.27 -0.68
CA GLY A 69 -4.95 4.46 -0.32
C GLY A 69 -3.72 4.72 -1.20
N ALA A 70 -2.67 5.30 -0.59
CA ALA A 70 -1.43 5.68 -1.27
C ALA A 70 -0.78 4.53 -2.07
N SER A 71 -0.98 3.28 -1.64
CA SER A 71 -0.41 2.09 -2.27
C SER A 71 -0.86 1.83 -3.70
N SER A 72 -2.02 2.34 -4.13
CA SER A 72 -2.45 2.29 -5.53
C SER A 72 -2.86 3.66 -6.08
N ARG A 73 -2.45 4.75 -5.43
CA ARG A 73 -2.59 6.12 -5.94
C ARG A 73 -1.24 6.84 -6.11
N ASN A 74 -0.14 6.13 -5.91
CA ASN A 74 1.21 6.63 -6.16
C ASN A 74 1.56 6.56 -7.65
N GLY A 75 2.51 7.37 -8.12
CA GLY A 75 2.95 7.37 -9.52
C GLY A 75 3.79 6.16 -9.96
N GLY A 76 3.83 5.06 -9.18
CA GLY A 76 4.60 3.85 -9.50
C GLY A 76 6.11 3.98 -9.35
N GLY A 77 6.60 5.09 -8.80
CA GLY A 77 8.02 5.34 -8.61
C GLY A 77 8.63 4.38 -7.59
N VAL A 78 9.59 3.58 -8.03
CA VAL A 78 10.46 2.80 -7.15
C VAL A 78 11.87 3.36 -7.30
N SER A 79 12.44 3.83 -6.19
CA SER A 79 13.82 4.29 -6.13
C SER A 79 14.57 3.40 -5.14
N GLY A 80 15.79 3.00 -5.50
CA GLY A 80 16.67 2.31 -4.57
C GLY A 80 17.16 3.26 -3.48
N THR A 81 17.69 2.68 -2.40
CA THR A 81 18.53 3.42 -1.47
C THR A 81 19.71 4.01 -2.25
N ASN A 82 20.11 5.25 -1.98
CA ASN A 82 21.47 5.68 -2.30
C ASN A 82 22.43 4.75 -1.55
N VAL A 83 22.99 3.77 -2.27
CA VAL A 83 24.06 2.89 -1.77
C VAL A 83 25.27 3.79 -1.52
N GLY A 84 25.34 4.41 -0.33
CA GLY A 84 26.33 5.44 -0.01
C GLY A 84 26.00 6.33 1.20
N LYS A 85 24.76 6.36 1.70
CA LYS A 85 24.44 7.01 2.99
C LYS A 85 24.09 5.97 4.05
N GLY A 86 25.10 5.20 4.45
CA GLY A 86 25.03 4.44 5.70
C GLY A 86 25.09 5.38 6.93
N PRO A 87 24.86 4.88 8.15
CA PRO A 87 24.99 5.64 9.39
C PRO A 87 26.44 6.09 9.70
N SER A 88 27.42 5.67 8.92
CA SER A 88 28.83 5.99 9.11
C SER A 88 29.22 7.28 8.39
N ALA A 89 28.72 8.42 8.86
CA ALA A 89 29.44 9.69 8.74
C ALA A 89 30.30 9.89 10.00
N GLY A 90 31.12 8.88 10.32
CA GLY A 90 32.09 8.91 11.40
C GLY A 90 33.47 8.72 10.79
N THR A 91 34.27 9.76 10.84
CA THR A 91 35.65 9.84 10.37
C THR A 91 36.51 8.67 10.85
N VAL A 92 37.26 8.06 9.95
CA VAL A 92 38.44 7.26 10.31
C VAL A 92 39.70 7.97 9.79
N PRO A 93 40.52 8.54 10.69
CA PRO A 93 41.91 8.90 10.41
C PRO A 93 42.90 8.10 11.29
N PRO A 94 44.22 8.13 11.00
CA PRO A 94 44.91 8.39 9.74
C PRO A 94 45.24 7.12 8.92
#